data_AF-A0A914V9W7-F1
#
_entry.id   AF-A0A914V9W7-F1
#
_cell.length_a   1.000
_cell.length_b   1.000
_cell.length_c   1.000
_cell.angle_alpha   90.00
_cell.angle_beta   90.00
_cell.angle_gamma   90.00
#
_symmetry.space_group_name_H-M   'P 1'
#
loop_
_entity.id
_entity.type
_entity.pdbx_description
1 polymer ?
#
loop_
_entity_poly.entity_id
_entity_poly.type
_entity_poly.pdbx_seq_one_letter_code
_entity_poly.pdbx_strand_id
1 'polypeptide(L)'
;MEVRGALLQKTLNALIPEFGPFGCYHGSLFDSPNIEATVEQIHRDAPEQLIVLPEWAHYNCYSTGSALNKLTSVLQSRSQANIRSGEVDESCRSLFVNSDAFELTPPVRWTLVDRWASHPVLSDSWSKLIEQHVASFPEDVQESIGIVFCAPFKRFYGSIDYKHEISASCVRTI
;
A
#
# COMPACT_ATOMS: atom_id res chain seq x y z
N MET A 1 7.30 9.83 14.87
CA MET A 1 6.95 8.71 13.96
C MET A 1 5.67 8.96 13.15
N GLU A 2 4.84 9.96 13.50
CA GLU A 2 3.70 10.49 12.71
C GLU A 2 4.04 11.15 11.36
N VAL A 3 5.32 11.23 11.00
CA VAL A 3 5.80 12.09 9.90
C VAL A 3 5.38 11.57 8.52
N ARG A 4 5.26 10.25 8.32
CA ARG A 4 4.99 9.66 6.99
C ARG A 4 3.58 9.93 6.49
N GLY A 5 2.56 9.63 7.29
CA GLY A 5 1.16 9.85 6.92
C GLY A 5 0.85 11.32 6.67
N ALA A 6 1.32 12.20 7.56
CA ALA A 6 1.13 13.65 7.42
C ALA A 6 1.85 14.23 6.19
N LEU A 7 3.07 13.76 5.89
CA LEU A 7 3.81 14.20 4.70
C LEU A 7 3.14 13.72 3.41
N LEU A 8 2.67 12.47 3.40
CA LEU A 8 1.95 11.91 2.25
C LEU A 8 0.67 12.68 1.99
N GLN A 9 -0.12 12.95 3.05
CA GLN A 9 -1.32 13.76 2.98
C GLN A 9 -1.04 15.15 2.42
N LYS A 10 -0.02 15.83 2.95
CA LYS A 10 0.36 17.16 2.47
C LYS A 10 0.76 17.14 1.00
N THR A 11 1.54 16.14 0.60
CA THR A 11 2.04 16.02 -0.78
C THR A 11 0.92 15.72 -1.76
N LEU A 12 0.05 14.75 -1.46
CA LEU A 12 -1.07 14.39 -2.33
C LEU A 12 -2.04 15.55 -2.51
N ASN A 13 -2.41 16.24 -1.42
CA ASN A 13 -3.27 17.42 -1.49
C ASN A 13 -2.65 18.58 -2.29
N ALA A 14 -1.33 18.67 -2.35
CA ALA A 14 -0.64 19.67 -3.17
C ALA A 14 -0.52 19.25 -4.66
N LEU A 15 -0.40 17.95 -4.93
CA LEU A 15 -0.24 17.42 -6.28
C LEU A 15 -1.54 17.37 -7.08
N ILE A 16 -2.64 17.05 -6.42
CA ILE A 16 -3.95 16.82 -7.06
C ILE A 16 -5.08 17.50 -6.26
N PRO A 17 -5.01 18.84 -6.07
CA PRO A 17 -5.97 19.58 -5.25
C PRO A 17 -7.42 19.52 -5.76
N GLU A 18 -7.63 19.27 -7.05
CA GLU A 18 -8.94 19.21 -7.70
C GLU A 18 -9.81 18.03 -7.23
N PHE A 19 -9.21 16.99 -6.67
CA PHE A 19 -9.91 15.81 -6.16
C PHE A 19 -10.23 15.88 -4.66
N GLY A 20 -9.96 17.04 -4.04
CA GLY A 20 -10.36 17.36 -2.67
C GLY A 20 -9.33 16.99 -1.61
N PRO A 21 -9.62 17.30 -0.33
CA PRO A 21 -8.72 16.99 0.75
C PRO A 21 -8.68 15.48 1.02
N PHE A 22 -7.57 14.85 0.71
CA PHE A 22 -7.28 13.46 1.07
C PHE A 22 -6.92 13.36 2.56
N GLY A 23 -7.49 12.37 3.24
CA GLY A 23 -6.95 11.83 4.49
C GLY A 23 -6.01 10.67 4.18
N CYS A 24 -4.79 10.67 4.72
CA CYS A 24 -3.85 9.56 4.53
C CYS A 24 -3.61 8.81 5.83
N TYR A 25 -3.59 7.49 5.71
CA TYR A 25 -3.38 6.56 6.81
C TYR A 25 -2.15 5.70 6.50
N HIS A 26 -1.34 5.42 7.51
CA HIS A 26 -0.19 4.52 7.38
C HIS A 26 -0.33 3.42 8.43
N GLY A 27 -0.39 2.17 7.98
CA GLY A 27 -0.47 1.01 8.85
C GLY A 27 0.64 0.03 8.54
N SER A 28 1.57 -0.14 9.48
CA SER A 28 2.65 -1.11 9.37
C SER A 28 2.23 -2.49 9.87
N LEU A 29 2.82 -3.53 9.29
CA LEU A 29 2.68 -4.91 9.75
C LEU A 29 3.39 -5.16 11.10
N PHE A 30 4.49 -4.44 11.34
CA PHE A 30 5.43 -4.75 12.43
C PHE A 30 5.72 -3.56 13.34
N ASP A 31 5.54 -2.35 12.84
CA ASP A 31 5.87 -1.10 13.54
C ASP A 31 4.63 -0.30 13.91
N SER A 32 4.82 0.73 14.75
CA SER A 32 3.78 1.70 15.08
C SER A 32 3.82 2.90 14.13
N PRO A 33 2.67 3.43 13.66
CA PRO A 33 1.31 2.88 13.84
C PRO A 33 1.11 1.56 13.07
N ASN A 34 0.52 0.57 13.75
CA ASN A 34 0.23 -0.73 13.16
C ASN A 34 -1.15 -0.72 12.48
N ILE A 35 -1.45 -1.78 11.71
CA ILE A 35 -2.71 -1.92 11.00
C ILE A 35 -3.93 -1.78 11.93
N GLU A 36 -3.90 -2.34 13.14
CA GLU A 36 -4.98 -2.23 14.11
C GLU A 36 -5.25 -0.78 14.50
N ALA A 37 -4.24 -0.06 14.96
CA ALA A 37 -4.37 1.35 15.34
C ALA A 37 -4.83 2.22 14.17
N THR A 38 -4.39 1.87 12.96
CA THR A 38 -4.79 2.55 11.72
C THR A 38 -6.26 2.33 11.41
N VAL A 39 -6.77 1.11 11.57
CA VAL A 39 -8.19 0.81 11.39
C VAL A 39 -9.05 1.55 12.42
N GLU A 40 -8.58 1.69 13.68
CA GLU A 40 -9.28 2.52 14.68
C GLU A 40 -9.31 4.01 14.30
N GLN A 41 -8.26 4.50 13.64
CA GLN A 41 -8.27 5.86 13.10
C GLN A 41 -9.25 5.99 11.93
N ILE A 42 -9.22 5.05 10.96
CA ILE A 42 -10.16 5.03 9.82
C ILE A 42 -11.60 4.96 10.32
N HIS A 43 -11.87 4.18 11.38
CA HIS A 43 -13.20 4.09 11.97
C HIS A 43 -13.66 5.42 12.57
N ARG A 44 -12.77 6.15 13.25
CA ARG A 44 -13.08 7.48 13.81
C ARG A 44 -13.31 8.54 12.73
N ASP A 45 -12.50 8.50 11.67
CA ASP A 45 -12.52 9.49 10.59
C ASP A 45 -13.62 9.20 9.55
N ALA A 46 -14.17 7.97 9.53
CA ALA A 46 -15.32 7.52 8.74
C ALA A 46 -15.34 7.99 7.26
N PRO A 47 -14.27 7.74 6.46
CA PRO A 47 -14.22 8.18 5.08
C PRO A 47 -15.23 7.43 4.20
N GLU A 48 -15.87 8.10 3.24
CA GLU A 48 -16.83 7.43 2.32
C GLU A 48 -16.17 6.41 1.38
N GLN A 49 -14.91 6.66 1.02
CA GLN A 49 -14.13 5.83 0.11
C GLN A 49 -12.71 5.68 0.63
N LEU A 50 -12.18 4.46 0.55
CA LEU A 50 -10.79 4.15 0.88
C LEU A 50 -10.08 3.52 -0.32
N ILE A 51 -8.89 4.01 -0.63
CA ILE A 51 -7.98 3.38 -1.58
C ILE A 51 -6.86 2.73 -0.78
N VAL A 52 -6.76 1.41 -0.83
CA VAL A 52 -5.70 0.65 -0.17
C VAL A 52 -4.52 0.54 -1.14
N LEU A 53 -3.39 1.12 -0.72
CA LEU A 53 -2.14 1.17 -1.49
C LEU A 53 -1.02 0.53 -0.66
N PRO A 54 -0.59 -0.70 -0.95
CA PRO A 54 0.62 -1.28 -0.40
C PRO A 54 1.85 -0.48 -0.83
N GLU A 55 2.76 -0.22 0.11
CA GLU A 55 3.99 0.55 -0.13
C GLU A 55 5.04 -0.23 -0.95
N TRP A 56 4.83 -1.52 -1.19
CA TRP A 56 5.69 -2.35 -2.04
C TRP A 56 5.17 -2.39 -3.48
N ALA A 57 6.02 -2.00 -4.43
CA ALA A 57 5.66 -1.98 -5.85
C ALA A 57 5.39 -3.38 -6.45
N HIS A 58 6.17 -4.37 -6.02
CA HIS A 58 6.10 -5.75 -6.48
C HIS A 58 5.23 -6.58 -5.53
N TYR A 59 4.21 -7.25 -6.06
CA TYR A 59 3.33 -8.06 -5.23
C TYR A 59 4.02 -9.37 -4.82
N ASN A 60 3.97 -9.68 -3.52
CA ASN A 60 4.23 -11.04 -3.04
C ASN A 60 3.32 -11.35 -1.85
N CYS A 61 2.99 -12.62 -1.65
CA CYS A 61 2.06 -12.97 -0.57
C CYS A 61 2.67 -12.79 0.82
N TYR A 62 4.00 -12.72 0.95
CA TYR A 62 4.64 -12.60 2.25
C TYR A 62 4.55 -11.17 2.82
N SER A 63 4.77 -10.13 2.02
CA SER A 63 4.62 -8.73 2.45
C SER A 63 3.22 -8.22 2.17
N THR A 64 2.90 -7.93 0.91
CA THR A 64 1.62 -7.33 0.50
C THR A 64 0.45 -8.25 0.88
N GLY A 65 0.54 -9.55 0.59
CA GLY A 65 -0.52 -10.49 0.95
C GLY A 65 -0.76 -10.57 2.46
N SER A 66 0.30 -10.65 3.28
CA SER A 66 0.15 -10.66 4.74
C SER A 66 -0.44 -9.35 5.28
N ALA A 67 -0.05 -8.20 4.73
CA ALA A 67 -0.60 -6.90 5.11
C ALA A 67 -2.10 -6.82 4.80
N LEU A 68 -2.50 -7.24 3.59
CA LEU A 68 -3.91 -7.26 3.19
C LEU A 68 -4.74 -8.26 3.99
N ASN A 69 -4.19 -9.44 4.28
CA ASN A 69 -4.84 -10.44 5.14
C ASN A 69 -5.02 -9.91 6.56
N LYS A 70 -4.00 -9.24 7.11
CA LYS A 70 -4.07 -8.64 8.44
C LYS A 70 -5.12 -7.53 8.48
N LEU A 71 -5.09 -6.62 7.52
CA LEU A 71 -6.10 -5.56 7.36
C LEU A 71 -7.51 -6.15 7.29
N THR A 72 -7.71 -7.15 6.42
CA THR A 72 -8.99 -7.85 6.26
C THR A 72 -9.44 -8.51 7.56
N SER A 73 -8.53 -9.19 8.27
CA SER A 73 -8.84 -9.85 9.54
C SER A 73 -9.27 -8.84 10.60
N VAL A 74 -8.57 -7.70 10.72
CA VAL A 74 -8.93 -6.66 11.69
C VAL A 74 -10.30 -6.07 11.36
N LEU A 75 -10.57 -5.78 10.09
CA LEU A 75 -11.87 -5.28 9.63
C LEU A 75 -13.01 -6.28 9.89
N GLN A 76 -12.79 -7.57 9.64
CA GLN A 76 -13.78 -8.63 9.87
C GLN A 76 -14.06 -8.88 11.36
N SER A 77 -13.02 -8.90 12.20
CA SER A 77 -13.22 -9.09 13.65
C SER A 77 -14.05 -7.96 14.26
N ARG A 78 -13.93 -6.74 13.71
CA ARG A 78 -14.73 -5.58 14.13
C ARG A 78 -16.16 -5.65 13.60
N SER A 79 -16.39 -6.18 12.40
CA SER A 79 -17.75 -6.34 11.87
C SER A 79 -18.54 -7.45 12.57
N GLN A 80 -17.91 -8.58 12.88
CA GLN A 80 -18.58 -9.74 13.51
C GLN A 80 -18.94 -9.52 14.99
N ALA A 81 -18.20 -8.68 15.72
CA ALA A 81 -18.56 -8.29 17.08
C ALA A 81 -19.96 -7.64 17.14
N ASN A 82 -20.43 -7.05 16.04
CA ASN A 82 -21.72 -6.36 15.94
C ASN A 82 -22.86 -7.23 15.37
N ILE A 83 -22.62 -8.47 14.91
CA ILE A 83 -23.62 -9.31 14.18
C ILE A 83 -24.32 -10.35 15.10
N ARG A 84 -24.20 -10.26 16.43
CA ARG A 84 -24.90 -11.20 17.34
C ARG A 84 -26.43 -11.04 17.40
N SER A 85 -27.03 -10.17 16.58
CA SER A 85 -28.47 -10.05 16.40
C SER A 85 -28.88 -10.10 14.91
N GLY A 86 -28.95 -11.30 14.35
CA GLY A 86 -29.94 -11.69 13.33
C GLY A 86 -29.81 -11.15 11.90
N GLU A 87 -29.43 -12.05 10.99
CA GLU A 87 -29.52 -12.03 9.51
C GLU A 87 -28.43 -11.27 8.71
N VAL A 88 -27.87 -11.97 7.71
CA VAL A 88 -26.70 -11.57 6.90
C VAL A 88 -27.11 -11.50 5.43
N ASP A 89 -26.99 -10.33 4.81
CA ASP A 89 -27.03 -10.15 3.36
C ASP A 89 -25.61 -10.28 2.79
N GLU A 90 -25.38 -11.27 1.94
CA GLU A 90 -24.06 -11.58 1.36
C GLU A 90 -23.68 -10.67 0.18
N SER A 91 -24.64 -9.92 -0.38
CA SER A 91 -24.44 -9.12 -1.59
C SER A 91 -23.78 -7.76 -1.34
N CYS A 92 -23.84 -7.29 -0.09
CA CYS A 92 -23.15 -6.09 0.38
C CYS A 92 -22.49 -6.43 1.72
N ARG A 93 -21.20 -6.81 1.72
CA ARG A 93 -20.39 -6.81 2.95
C ARG A 93 -20.21 -5.35 3.39
N SER A 94 -21.23 -4.76 4.00
CA SER A 94 -21.15 -3.48 4.66
C SER A 94 -20.21 -3.62 5.84
N LEU A 95 -18.96 -3.21 5.65
CA LEU A 95 -17.90 -3.38 6.66
C LEU A 95 -17.98 -2.34 7.79
N PHE A 96 -19.04 -1.53 7.81
CA PHE A 96 -19.36 -0.59 8.89
C PHE A 96 -20.87 -0.62 9.15
N VAL A 97 -21.31 -1.53 10.01
CA VAL A 97 -22.62 -1.42 10.65
C VAL A 97 -22.39 -0.78 12.02
N ASN A 98 -22.62 0.52 12.10
CA ASN A 98 -22.83 1.21 13.38
C ASN A 98 -24.30 0.99 13.77
N SER A 99 -24.58 0.01 14.62
CA SER A 99 -25.91 -0.11 15.24
C SER A 99 -25.86 0.51 16.63
N ASP A 100 -26.07 1.83 16.69
CA ASP A 100 -26.65 2.54 17.84
C ASP A 100 -27.07 3.99 17.50
N ALA A 101 -26.98 4.39 16.22
CA ALA A 101 -27.69 5.53 15.70
C ALA A 101 -28.48 5.09 14.47
N PHE A 102 -29.80 5.14 14.61
CA PHE A 102 -30.79 5.16 13.53
C PHE A 102 -30.25 5.94 12.32
N GLU A 103 -30.09 5.26 11.18
CA GLU A 103 -29.74 5.79 9.83
C GLU A 103 -28.65 6.87 9.79
N LEU A 104 -27.46 6.57 9.21
CA LEU A 104 -26.54 7.49 8.48
C LEU A 104 -25.05 7.09 8.67
N THR A 105 -24.60 6.00 8.06
CA THR A 105 -23.25 5.95 7.47
C THR A 105 -23.28 4.90 6.35
N PRO A 106 -23.11 5.29 5.07
CA PRO A 106 -23.02 4.30 4.00
C PRO A 106 -21.80 3.40 4.23
N PRO A 107 -21.84 2.12 3.78
CA PRO A 107 -20.66 1.28 3.82
C PRO A 107 -19.51 1.96 3.06
N VAL A 108 -18.38 2.15 3.74
CA VAL A 108 -17.17 2.67 3.10
C VAL A 108 -16.86 1.80 1.89
N ARG A 109 -16.64 2.41 0.73
CA ARG A 109 -16.25 1.69 -0.49
C ARG A 109 -14.73 1.58 -0.54
N TRP A 110 -14.22 0.39 -0.82
CA TRP A 110 -12.78 0.13 -0.82
C TRP A 110 -12.33 -0.25 -2.22
N THR A 111 -11.25 0.37 -2.68
CA THR A 111 -10.52 -0.04 -3.87
C THR A 111 -9.11 -0.45 -3.48
N LEU A 112 -8.54 -1.42 -4.19
CA LEU A 112 -7.19 -1.93 -3.93
C LEU A 112 -6.35 -1.78 -5.19
N VAL A 113 -5.16 -1.19 -5.04
CA VAL A 113 -4.08 -1.29 -6.02
C VAL A 113 -3.04 -2.23 -5.43
N ASP A 114 -3.08 -3.51 -5.78
CA ASP A 114 -2.25 -4.54 -5.16
C ASP A 114 -0.79 -4.52 -5.64
N ARG A 115 -0.54 -3.91 -6.80
CA ARG A 115 0.78 -3.82 -7.44
C ARG A 115 0.92 -2.57 -8.30
N TRP A 116 2.14 -2.07 -8.41
CA TRP A 116 2.47 -0.90 -9.21
C TRP A 116 3.90 -0.92 -9.78
N ALA A 117 4.50 -2.11 -9.91
CA ALA A 117 5.85 -2.32 -10.42
C ALA A 117 6.08 -1.84 -11.88
N SER A 118 5.02 -1.63 -12.66
CA SER A 118 5.11 -1.06 -14.01
C SER A 118 5.04 0.46 -14.07
N HIS A 119 4.89 1.14 -12.93
CA HIS A 119 4.78 2.59 -12.90
C HIS A 119 6.13 3.25 -13.25
N PRO A 120 6.19 4.19 -14.23
CA PRO A 120 7.45 4.76 -14.74
C PRO A 120 8.31 5.43 -13.67
N VAL A 121 7.69 6.03 -12.64
CA VAL A 121 8.44 6.65 -11.53
C VAL A 121 9.42 5.68 -10.86
N LEU A 122 9.13 4.37 -10.83
CA LEU A 122 10.04 3.39 -10.25
C LEU A 122 11.33 3.26 -11.07
N SER A 123 11.21 3.01 -12.38
CA SER A 123 12.36 2.89 -13.28
C SER A 123 13.11 4.22 -13.40
N ASP A 124 12.40 5.32 -13.59
CA ASP A 124 13.01 6.65 -13.76
C ASP A 124 13.81 7.07 -12.53
N SER A 125 13.32 6.74 -11.33
CA SER A 125 14.04 7.02 -10.09
C SER A 125 15.31 6.19 -9.97
N TRP A 126 15.27 4.92 -10.35
CA TRP A 126 16.46 4.06 -10.36
C TRP A 126 17.49 4.53 -11.40
N SER A 127 17.07 4.83 -12.63
CA SER A 127 17.97 5.32 -13.69
C SER A 127 18.67 6.61 -13.26
N LYS A 128 17.93 7.59 -12.72
CA LYS A 128 18.51 8.84 -12.19
C LYS A 128 19.51 8.61 -11.06
N LEU A 129 19.21 7.70 -10.13
CA LEU A 129 20.13 7.36 -9.04
C LEU A 129 21.40 6.71 -9.57
N ILE A 130 21.29 5.81 -10.56
CA ILE A 130 22.43 5.17 -11.20
C ILE A 130 23.31 6.22 -11.89
N GLU A 131 22.72 7.09 -12.72
CA GLU A 131 23.43 8.18 -13.40
C GLU A 131 24.18 9.08 -12.40
N GLN A 132 23.52 9.47 -11.31
CA GLN A 132 24.12 10.30 -10.26
C GLN A 132 25.34 9.63 -9.61
N HIS A 133 25.27 8.33 -9.33
CA HIS A 133 26.39 7.61 -8.72
C HIS A 133 27.51 7.36 -9.73
N VAL A 134 27.19 6.99 -10.96
CA VAL A 134 28.18 6.80 -12.04
C VAL A 134 28.97 8.09 -12.25
N ALA A 135 28.29 9.23 -12.34
CA ALA A 135 28.93 10.54 -12.50
C ALA A 135 29.80 10.96 -11.30
N SER A 136 29.61 10.36 -10.12
CA SER A 136 30.44 10.64 -8.94
C SER A 136 31.78 9.90 -8.93
N PHE A 137 31.94 8.87 -9.77
CA PHE A 137 33.19 8.12 -9.89
C PHE A 137 34.14 8.77 -10.91
N PRO A 138 35.47 8.60 -10.74
CA PRO A 138 36.46 9.00 -11.74
C PRO A 138 36.19 8.41 -13.14
N GLU A 139 36.40 9.19 -14.20
CA GLU A 139 36.09 8.78 -15.59
C GLU A 139 36.78 7.47 -16.02
N ASP A 140 37.99 7.22 -15.50
CA ASP A 140 38.79 6.03 -15.81
C ASP A 140 38.18 4.71 -15.31
N VAL A 141 37.26 4.76 -14.35
CA VAL A 141 36.60 3.57 -13.81
C VAL A 141 35.14 3.42 -14.23
N GLN A 142 34.53 4.45 -14.83
CA GLN A 142 33.08 4.47 -15.15
C GLN A 142 32.66 3.31 -16.08
N GLU A 143 33.50 2.93 -17.05
CA GLU A 143 33.24 1.83 -17.98
C GLU A 143 33.32 0.43 -17.33
N SER A 144 33.87 0.35 -16.12
CA SER A 144 34.10 -0.91 -15.39
C SER A 144 33.15 -1.11 -14.19
N ILE A 145 32.15 -0.24 -14.03
CA ILE A 145 31.21 -0.30 -12.91
C ILE A 145 30.28 -1.50 -13.07
N GLY A 146 30.27 -2.38 -12.06
CA GLY A 146 29.29 -3.44 -11.92
C GLY A 146 28.05 -2.97 -11.15
N ILE A 147 26.86 -3.19 -11.70
CA ILE A 147 25.58 -2.92 -11.02
C ILE A 147 24.93 -4.26 -10.66
N VAL A 148 24.59 -4.43 -9.37
CA VAL A 148 23.91 -5.63 -8.87
C VAL A 148 22.51 -5.27 -8.40
N PHE A 149 21.50 -5.77 -9.11
CA PHE A 149 20.11 -5.71 -8.65
C PHE A 149 19.86 -6.89 -7.69
N CYS A 150 19.57 -6.58 -6.43
CA CYS A 150 19.30 -7.59 -5.41
C CYS A 150 17.85 -7.50 -4.91
N ALA A 151 17.18 -8.65 -4.82
CA ALA A 151 15.83 -8.75 -4.29
C ALA A 151 15.67 -10.10 -3.55
N PRO A 152 14.82 -10.19 -2.52
CA PRO A 152 14.66 -11.41 -1.75
C PRO A 152 14.00 -12.51 -2.61
N PHE A 153 14.64 -13.68 -2.70
CA PHE A 153 14.01 -14.86 -3.27
C PHE A 153 13.10 -15.52 -2.24
N LYS A 154 11.81 -15.64 -2.53
CA LYS A 154 10.85 -16.36 -1.68
C LYS A 154 10.45 -17.66 -2.37
N ARG A 155 10.68 -18.80 -1.71
CA ARG A 155 10.22 -20.11 -2.18
C ARG A 155 8.74 -20.25 -1.80
N PHE A 156 7.88 -20.69 -2.73
CA PHE A 156 6.41 -20.72 -2.60
C PHE A 156 5.73 -19.33 -2.69
N TYR A 157 4.40 -19.25 -2.57
CA TYR A 157 3.62 -17.99 -2.52
C TYR A 157 3.64 -17.11 -3.80
N GLY A 158 3.30 -17.67 -4.97
CA GLY A 158 3.25 -16.86 -6.20
C GLY A 158 4.60 -16.31 -6.64
N SER A 159 5.70 -16.94 -6.20
CA SER A 159 7.08 -16.47 -6.44
C SER A 159 7.48 -16.28 -7.90
N ILE A 160 6.73 -16.87 -8.85
CA ILE A 160 7.00 -16.72 -10.28
C ILE A 160 6.62 -15.31 -10.74
N ASP A 161 5.42 -14.86 -10.41
CA ASP A 161 4.93 -13.53 -10.80
C ASP A 161 5.79 -12.43 -10.17
N TYR A 162 6.12 -12.56 -8.89
CA TYR A 162 7.03 -11.64 -8.21
C TYR A 162 8.40 -11.54 -8.91
N LYS A 163 8.96 -12.67 -9.37
CA LYS A 163 10.23 -12.65 -10.13
C LYS A 163 10.07 -11.96 -11.47
N HIS A 164 8.98 -12.23 -12.19
CA HIS A 164 8.71 -11.59 -13.47
C HIS A 164 8.54 -10.08 -13.30
N GLU A 165 7.85 -9.62 -12.24
CA GLU A 165 7.67 -8.21 -11.94
C GLU A 165 8.99 -7.51 -11.59
N ILE A 166 9.83 -8.13 -10.75
CA ILE A 166 11.16 -7.59 -10.45
C ILE A 166 12.00 -7.53 -11.72
N SER A 167 12.07 -8.63 -12.47
CA SER A 167 12.83 -8.71 -13.71
C SER A 167 12.39 -7.62 -14.69
N ALA A 168 11.07 -7.45 -14.87
CA ALA A 168 10.53 -6.39 -15.72
C ALA A 168 10.89 -4.99 -15.23
N SER A 169 10.94 -4.76 -13.91
CA SER A 169 11.36 -3.46 -13.36
C SER A 169 12.84 -3.19 -13.62
N CYS A 170 13.71 -4.19 -13.44
CA CYS A 170 15.14 -4.08 -13.75
C CYS A 170 15.37 -3.80 -15.24
N VAL A 171 14.68 -4.53 -16.13
CA VAL A 171 14.79 -4.33 -17.57
C VAL A 171 14.30 -2.95 -18.01
N ARG A 172 13.27 -2.37 -17.37
CA ARG A 172 12.80 -1.01 -17.67
C ARG A 172 13.74 0.10 -17.22
N THR A 173 14.71 -0.22 -16.36
CA THR A 173 15.65 0.77 -15.81
C THR A 173 16.83 1.04 -16.76
N ILE A 174 17.08 0.09 -17.67
CA ILE A 174 18.19 0.08 -18.63
C ILE A 174 17.62 0.34 -20.02
#